data_AF-A0A947VKF3-F1
#
_entry.id   AF-A0A947VKF3-F1
#
_cell.length_a   1.000
_cell.length_b   1.000
_cell.length_c   1.000
_cell.angle_alpha   90.00
_cell.angle_beta   90.00
_cell.angle_gamma   90.00
#
_symmetry.space_group_name_H-M   'P 1'
#
loop_
_entity.id
_entity.type
_entity.pdbx_description
1 polymer ?
#
loop_
_entity_poly.entity_id
_entity_poly.type
_entity_poly.pdbx_seq_one_letter_code
_entity_poly.pdbx_strand_id
1 'polypeptide(L)'
;MSELKELIARAKQKNVKAMEELFNQFKPLLKSRARKYSRYGLEYEDVFQQGALLFILAVYDYQEKPPTTFAGYIKKRIDWGLWVYYRKYLKQQIEMSSGLKIGD
;
A
#
# COMPACT_ATOMS: atom_id res chain seq x y z
N MET A 1 -26.23 2.59 -7.69
CA MET A 1 -24.77 2.72 -7.49
C MET A 1 -24.12 1.43 -7.91
N SER A 2 -22.88 1.42 -8.44
CA SER A 2 -22.22 0.14 -8.75
C SER A 2 -21.88 -0.61 -7.46
N GLU A 3 -21.88 -1.95 -7.51
CA GLU A 3 -21.55 -2.82 -6.36
C GLU A 3 -20.23 -2.42 -5.69
N LEU A 4 -19.21 -2.09 -6.50
CA LEU A 4 -17.91 -1.60 -6.02
C LEU A 4 -18.02 -0.29 -5.22
N LYS A 5 -18.86 0.66 -5.65
CA LYS A 5 -19.04 1.94 -4.94
C LYS A 5 -19.67 1.72 -3.57
N GLU A 6 -20.64 0.82 -3.47
CA GLU A 6 -21.27 0.45 -2.21
C GLU A 6 -20.29 -0.25 -1.27
N LEU A 7 -19.49 -1.18 -1.82
CA LEU A 7 -18.45 -1.88 -1.06
C LEU A 7 -17.41 -0.90 -0.48
N ILE A 8 -16.95 0.06 -1.29
CA ILE A 8 -16.06 1.14 -0.84
C ILE A 8 -16.74 1.98 0.25
N ALA A 9 -17.99 2.41 0.05
CA ALA A 9 -18.70 3.23 1.03
C ALA A 9 -18.82 2.52 2.38
N ARG A 10 -19.18 1.24 2.39
CA ARG A 10 -19.24 0.41 3.61
C ARG A 10 -17.88 0.25 4.26
N ALA A 11 -16.82 -0.02 3.48
CA ALA A 11 -15.46 -0.13 4.00
C ALA A 11 -15.02 1.16 4.71
N LYS A 12 -15.34 2.33 4.15
CA LYS A 12 -15.07 3.65 4.77
C LYS A 12 -15.87 3.89 6.06
N GLN A 13 -17.02 3.25 6.23
CA GLN A 13 -17.82 3.26 7.46
C GLN A 13 -17.33 2.26 8.52
N LYS A 14 -16.05 1.84 8.46
CA LYS A 14 -15.43 0.89 9.38
C LYS A 14 -16.10 -0.50 9.38
N ASN A 15 -16.81 -0.86 8.30
CA ASN A 15 -17.34 -2.21 8.14
C ASN A 15 -16.16 -3.16 7.80
N VAL A 16 -15.74 -3.95 8.79
CA VAL A 16 -14.59 -4.86 8.68
C VAL A 16 -14.76 -5.86 7.55
N LYS A 17 -15.94 -6.46 7.40
CA LYS A 17 -16.23 -7.41 6.32
C LYS A 17 -16.10 -6.78 4.93
N ALA A 18 -16.61 -5.56 4.77
CA ALA A 18 -16.49 -4.83 3.50
C ALA A 18 -15.02 -4.46 3.19
N MET A 19 -14.24 -4.05 4.19
CA MET A 19 -12.81 -3.81 4.02
C MET A 19 -12.06 -5.08 3.65
N GLU A 20 -12.37 -6.20 4.31
CA GLU A 20 -11.77 -7.51 4.04
C GLU A 20 -12.08 -8.00 2.62
N GLU A 21 -13.33 -7.90 2.20
CA GLU A 21 -13.75 -8.25 0.84
C GLU A 21 -13.02 -7.40 -0.21
N LEU A 22 -12.97 -6.08 0.00
CA LEU A 22 -12.25 -5.16 -0.89
C LEU A 22 -10.74 -5.45 -0.88
N PHE A 23 -10.15 -5.74 0.27
CA PHE A 23 -8.74 -6.12 0.41
C PHE A 23 -8.43 -7.40 -0.37
N ASN A 24 -9.29 -8.42 -0.29
CA ASN A 24 -9.09 -9.69 -0.99
C ASN A 24 -9.05 -9.52 -2.51
N GLN A 25 -9.80 -8.56 -3.07
CA GLN A 25 -9.72 -8.21 -4.50
C GLN A 25 -8.35 -7.64 -4.90
N PHE A 26 -7.67 -6.92 -3.99
CA PHE A 26 -6.36 -6.30 -4.24
C PHE A 26 -5.17 -7.10 -3.68
N LYS A 27 -5.43 -8.19 -2.95
CA LYS A 27 -4.39 -9.07 -2.39
C LYS A 27 -3.36 -9.55 -3.44
N PRO A 28 -3.74 -9.91 -4.70
CA PRO A 28 -2.75 -10.25 -5.73
C PRO A 28 -1.78 -9.11 -6.07
N LEU A 29 -2.26 -7.86 -6.08
CA LEU A 29 -1.41 -6.67 -6.29
C LEU A 29 -0.40 -6.53 -5.15
N LEU A 30 -0.87 -6.64 -3.90
CA LEU A 30 -0.01 -6.55 -2.71
C LEU A 30 1.06 -7.64 -2.70
N LYS A 31 0.70 -8.90 -2.95
CA LYS A 31 1.66 -10.01 -3.08
C LYS A 31 2.70 -9.75 -4.19
N SER A 32 2.26 -9.22 -5.33
CA SER A 32 3.14 -8.87 -6.44
C SER A 32 4.17 -7.80 -6.05
N ARG A 33 3.73 -6.77 -5.31
CA ARG A 33 4.61 -5.70 -4.82
C ARG A 33 5.56 -6.19 -3.73
N ALA A 34 5.07 -6.96 -2.77
CA ALA A 34 5.91 -7.58 -1.74
C ALA A 34 7.04 -8.40 -2.37
N ARG A 35 6.72 -9.29 -3.33
CA ARG A 35 7.74 -10.05 -4.07
C ARG A 35 8.77 -9.17 -4.78
N LYS A 36 8.35 -8.03 -5.36
CA LYS A 36 9.27 -7.10 -6.03
C LYS A 36 10.31 -6.55 -5.04
N TYR A 37 9.87 -6.03 -3.89
CA TYR A 37 10.80 -5.44 -2.91
C TYR A 37 11.60 -6.48 -2.15
N SER A 38 11.11 -7.70 -2.00
CA SER A 38 11.91 -8.79 -1.44
C SER A 38 13.12 -9.15 -2.30
N ARG A 39 13.01 -9.02 -3.63
CA ARG A 39 14.17 -9.13 -4.52
C ARG A 39 15.18 -7.99 -4.35
N TYR A 40 14.82 -6.93 -3.65
CA TYR A 40 15.71 -5.82 -3.28
C TYR A 40 16.24 -5.93 -1.85
N GLY A 41 16.01 -7.07 -1.17
CA GLY A 41 16.55 -7.36 0.15
C GLY A 41 15.63 -7.08 1.33
N LEU A 42 14.35 -6.73 1.11
CA LEU A 42 13.39 -6.51 2.19
C LEU A 42 12.64 -7.79 2.56
N GLU A 43 12.30 -7.95 3.83
CA GLU A 43 11.47 -9.07 4.28
C GLU A 43 10.08 -9.02 3.64
N TYR A 44 9.66 -10.15 3.06
CA TYR A 44 8.43 -10.24 2.29
C TYR A 44 7.19 -9.89 3.13
N GLU A 45 7.11 -10.45 4.34
CA GLU A 45 5.98 -10.22 5.24
C GLU A 45 5.90 -8.75 5.68
N ASP A 46 7.03 -8.11 5.95
CA ASP A 46 7.08 -6.69 6.30
C ASP A 46 6.56 -5.80 5.17
N VAL A 47 7.00 -6.06 3.93
CA VAL A 47 6.52 -5.30 2.76
C VAL A 47 5.04 -5.58 2.51
N PHE A 48 4.60 -6.83 2.68
CA PHE A 48 3.20 -7.20 2.50
C PHE A 48 2.30 -6.48 3.52
N GLN A 49 2.70 -6.47 4.79
CA GLN A 49 1.99 -5.75 5.87
C GLN A 49 1.99 -4.23 5.64
N GLN A 50 3.13 -3.64 5.27
CA GLN A 50 3.19 -2.22 4.93
C GLN A 50 2.30 -1.87 3.73
N GLY A 51 2.27 -2.73 2.71
CA GLY A 51 1.36 -2.60 1.56
C GLY A 51 -0.11 -2.69 1.97
N ALA A 52 -0.45 -3.61 2.89
CA ALA A 52 -1.80 -3.75 3.42
C ALA A 52 -2.24 -2.51 4.21
N LEU A 53 -1.37 -1.94 5.04
CA LEU A 53 -1.63 -0.69 5.75
C LEU A 53 -1.87 0.46 4.77
N LEU A 54 -1.01 0.62 3.75
CA LEU A 54 -1.16 1.64 2.70
C LEU A 54 -2.48 1.49 1.93
N PHE A 55 -2.91 0.25 1.66
CA PHE A 55 -4.19 -0.02 1.03
C PHE A 55 -5.36 0.46 1.91
N ILE A 56 -5.38 0.09 3.19
CA ILE A 56 -6.43 0.47 4.13
C ILE A 56 -6.54 2.00 4.23
N LEU A 57 -5.40 2.69 4.40
CA LEU A 57 -5.35 4.15 4.44
C LEU A 57 -5.85 4.77 3.12
N ALA A 58 -5.46 4.20 1.99
CA ALA A 58 -5.91 4.66 0.68
C ALA A 58 -7.43 4.49 0.50
N VAL A 59 -8.04 3.41 1.01
CA VAL A 59 -9.51 3.25 0.98
C VAL A 59 -10.20 4.37 1.76
N TYR A 60 -9.70 4.70 2.95
CA TYR A 60 -10.25 5.81 3.74
C TYR A 60 -10.08 7.18 3.06
N ASP A 61 -8.93 7.41 2.45
CA ASP A 61 -8.61 8.66 1.75
C ASP A 61 -9.28 8.79 0.37
N TYR A 62 -9.79 7.69 -0.19
CA TYR A 62 -10.27 7.67 -1.57
C TYR A 62 -11.44 8.64 -1.77
N GLN A 63 -11.29 9.55 -2.72
CA GLN A 63 -12.35 10.39 -3.25
C GLN A 63 -12.49 10.09 -4.73
N GLU A 64 -13.71 9.81 -5.18
CA GLU A 64 -13.97 9.57 -6.60
C GLU A 64 -13.68 10.85 -7.39
N LYS A 65 -12.66 10.79 -8.26
CA LYS A 65 -12.25 11.91 -9.12
C LYS A 65 -11.98 11.38 -10.53
N PRO A 66 -12.96 11.49 -11.44
CA PRO A 66 -12.76 11.14 -12.85
C PRO A 66 -11.57 11.91 -13.45
N PRO A 67 -10.81 11.31 -14.38
CA PRO A 67 -11.03 10.00 -15.00
C PRO A 67 -10.39 8.82 -14.23
N THR A 68 -9.86 9.05 -13.02
CA THR A 68 -9.10 8.02 -12.30
C THR A 68 -10.04 6.97 -11.68
N THR A 69 -9.85 5.70 -12.04
CA THR A 69 -10.58 4.59 -11.42
C THR A 69 -10.06 4.30 -10.02
N PHE A 70 -10.90 3.69 -9.18
CA PHE A 70 -10.50 3.25 -7.84
C PHE A 70 -9.24 2.36 -7.88
N ALA A 71 -9.19 1.39 -8.78
CA ALA A 71 -8.04 0.51 -8.92
C ALA A 71 -6.76 1.26 -9.33
N GLY A 72 -6.88 2.23 -10.24
CA GLY A 72 -5.76 3.10 -10.63
C GLY A 72 -5.24 3.94 -9.46
N TYR A 73 -6.15 4.51 -8.67
CA TYR A 73 -5.81 5.25 -7.45
C TYR A 73 -5.10 4.37 -6.42
N ILE A 74 -5.65 3.20 -6.09
CA ILE A 74 -5.07 2.26 -5.12
C ILE A 74 -3.67 1.83 -5.55
N LYS A 75 -3.51 1.45 -6.82
CA LYS A 75 -2.19 1.07 -7.36
C LYS A 75 -1.18 2.20 -7.19
N LYS A 76 -1.54 3.44 -7.54
CA LYS A 76 -0.65 4.60 -7.42
C LYS A 76 -0.25 4.84 -5.96
N ARG A 77 -1.19 4.75 -5.01
CA ARG A 77 -0.92 4.95 -3.58
C ARG A 77 0.00 3.88 -3.00
N ILE A 78 -0.23 2.61 -3.34
CA ILE A 78 0.63 1.50 -2.91
C ILE A 78 2.02 1.63 -3.52
N ASP A 79 2.13 1.86 -4.83
CA ASP A 79 3.42 1.95 -5.53
C ASP A 79 4.27 3.09 -4.96
N TRP A 80 3.67 4.27 -4.71
CA TRP A 80 4.37 5.40 -4.09
C TRP A 80 4.73 5.12 -2.62
N GLY A 81 3.78 4.66 -1.82
CA GLY A 81 4.00 4.42 -0.39
C GLY A 81 5.10 3.37 -0.13
N LEU A 82 5.15 2.30 -0.94
CA LEU A 82 6.20 1.30 -0.84
C LEU A 82 7.55 1.81 -1.34
N TRP A 83 7.59 2.71 -2.31
CA TRP A 83 8.84 3.37 -2.70
C TRP A 83 9.39 4.27 -1.60
N VAL A 84 8.54 5.05 -0.92
CA VAL A 84 8.93 5.85 0.25
C VAL A 84 9.44 4.95 1.38
N TYR A 85 8.72 3.87 1.67
CA TYR A 85 9.13 2.86 2.65
C TYR A 85 10.51 2.26 2.33
N TYR A 86 10.71 1.84 1.08
CA TYR A 86 11.98 1.31 0.61
C TYR A 86 13.14 2.30 0.71
N ARG A 87 12.93 3.56 0.35
CA ARG A 87 13.97 4.60 0.48
C ARG A 87 14.38 4.81 1.94
N LYS A 88 13.41 4.80 2.86
CA LYS A 88 13.69 4.89 4.30
C LYS A 88 14.49 3.69 4.79
N TYR A 89 14.12 2.48 4.36
CA TYR A 89 14.87 1.26 4.67
C TYR A 89 16.33 1.35 4.18
N LEU A 90 16.55 1.75 2.92
CA LEU A 90 17.90 1.89 2.36
C LEU A 90 18.73 2.92 3.13
N LYS A 91 18.15 4.08 3.46
CA LYS A 91 18.81 5.11 4.27
C LYS A 91 19.30 4.50 5.60
N GLN A 92 18.43 3.80 6.31
CA GLN A 92 18.78 3.14 7.58
C GLN A 92 19.91 2.11 7.41
N GLN A 93 19.87 1.29 6.36
CA GLN A 93 20.93 0.31 6.09
C GLN A 93 22.30 0.98 5.82
N ILE A 94 22.31 2.08 5.07
CA ILE A 94 23.55 2.82 4.81
C ILE A 94 24.06 3.49 6.09
N GLU A 95 23.19 4.09 6.88
CA GLU A 95 23.58 4.72 8.16
C GLU A 95 24.15 3.68 9.14
N MET A 96 23.54 2.50 9.24
CA MET A 96 24.02 1.41 10.10
C MET A 96 25.37 0.86 9.63
N SER A 97 25.57 0.72 8.32
CA SER A 97 26.82 0.16 7.75
C SER A 97 27.97 1.16 7.70
N SER A 98 27.70 2.45 7.49
CA SER A 98 28.73 3.50 7.41
C SER A 98 29.01 4.21 8.72
N GLY A 99 28.09 4.16 9.69
CA GLY A 99 28.16 4.94 10.93
C GLY A 99 27.88 6.45 10.75
N LEU A 100 27.55 6.89 9.54
CA LEU A 100 27.27 8.29 9.20
C LEU A 100 25.76 8.52 9.06
N LYS A 101 25.24 9.61 9.64
CA LYS A 101 23.84 10.02 9.40
C LYS A 101 23.74 10.71 8.04
N ILE A 102 22.84 10.25 7.18
CA ILE A 102 22.58 10.89 5.89
C ILE A 102 21.50 11.95 6.13
N GLY A 103 21.71 13.17 5.63
CA GLY A 103 20.73 14.26 5.74
C GLY A 103 19.35 13.90 5.18
N ASP A 104 18.33 14.67 5.56
CA ASP A 104 16.95 14.52 5.07
C ASP A 104 16.74 15.13 3.67
#